data_AF-A0A968BN28-F1
#
_entry.id   AF-A0A968BN28-F1
#
_cell.length_a   1.000
_cell.length_b   1.000
_cell.length_c   1.000
_cell.angle_alpha   90.00
_cell.angle_beta   90.00
_cell.angle_gamma   90.00
#
_symmetry.space_group_name_H-M   'P 1'
#
loop_
_entity.id
_entity.type
_entity.pdbx_description
1 polymer ?
#
loop_
_entity_poly.entity_id
_entity_poly.type
_entity_poly.pdbx_seq_one_letter_code
_entity_poly.pdbx_strand_id
1 'polypeptide(L)'
;GAVDGEASLAERASMVHKGTAVTRGSGEGIVVATGMDTELGHISSLVEEAEEELTPLEKRLDQLGRRLVWITLVIAAVVAVAGILAGREILLMIETAIALAVATVP
;
A
#
# COMPACT_ATOMS: atom_id res chain seq x y z
N GLY A 1 -22.81 -26.45 30.20
CA GLY A 1 -21.66 -27.20 30.72
C GLY A 1 -20.47 -26.27 30.77
N ALA A 2 -19.49 -26.51 31.64
CA ALA A 2 -18.25 -25.74 31.64
C ALA A 2 -17.53 -25.92 30.29
N VAL A 3 -17.05 -24.82 29.71
CA VAL A 3 -16.24 -24.80 28.49
C VAL A 3 -14.79 -24.56 28.89
N ASP A 4 -13.86 -25.22 28.23
CA ASP A 4 -12.41 -25.00 28.45
C ASP A 4 -12.03 -23.54 28.12
N GLY A 5 -11.14 -22.96 28.91
CA GLY A 5 -10.65 -21.59 28.71
C GLY A 5 -9.88 -21.42 27.39
N GLU A 6 -9.24 -22.50 26.93
CA GLU A 6 -8.48 -22.54 25.68
C GLU A 6 -9.32 -23.05 24.49
N ALA A 7 -10.62 -23.30 24.67
CA ALA A 7 -11.49 -23.75 23.59
C ALA A 7 -11.49 -22.72 22.44
N SER A 8 -11.61 -23.20 21.21
CA SER A 8 -11.72 -22.32 20.05
C SER A 8 -12.99 -21.47 20.14
N LEU A 9 -13.00 -20.28 19.51
CA LEU A 9 -14.15 -19.36 19.54
C LEU A 9 -15.49 -20.03 19.20
N ALA A 10 -15.48 -20.96 18.23
CA ALA A 10 -16.67 -21.68 17.80
C ALA A 10 -17.24 -22.65 18.87
N GLU A 11 -16.41 -23.09 19.81
CA GLU A 11 -16.78 -24.03 20.87
C GLU A 11 -17.29 -23.32 22.14
N ARG A 12 -17.10 -21.99 22.24
CA ARG A 12 -17.47 -21.18 23.42
C ARG A 12 -18.96 -20.81 23.44
N ALA A 13 -19.83 -21.82 23.48
CA ALA A 13 -21.29 -21.66 23.43
C ALA A 13 -21.89 -20.87 24.62
N SER A 14 -21.14 -20.70 25.72
CA SER A 14 -21.56 -19.91 26.89
C SER A 14 -21.19 -18.42 26.80
N MET A 15 -20.62 -17.96 25.68
CA MET A 15 -20.27 -16.56 25.46
C MET A 15 -21.13 -15.89 24.39
N VAL A 16 -21.29 -14.58 24.54
CA VAL A 16 -21.95 -13.71 23.57
C VAL A 16 -20.92 -12.69 23.09
N HIS A 17 -20.84 -12.49 21.77
CA HIS A 17 -19.83 -11.63 21.16
C HIS A 17 -20.43 -10.28 20.74
N LYS A 18 -19.64 -9.21 20.91
CA LYS A 18 -19.99 -7.86 20.45
C LYS A 18 -20.33 -7.89 18.95
N GLY A 19 -21.40 -7.20 18.55
CA GLY A 19 -21.86 -7.14 17.15
C GLY A 19 -22.83 -8.26 16.75
N THR A 20 -23.19 -9.16 17.68
CA THR A 20 -24.23 -10.17 17.46
C THR A 20 -25.56 -9.74 18.08
N ALA A 21 -26.67 -10.25 17.53
CA ALA A 21 -28.02 -9.96 18.01
C ALA A 21 -28.67 -11.21 18.60
N VAL A 22 -29.34 -11.06 19.75
CA VAL A 22 -30.19 -12.12 20.33
C VAL A 22 -31.50 -12.18 19.54
N THR A 23 -31.67 -13.21 18.73
CA THR A 23 -32.85 -13.37 17.87
C THR A 23 -34.04 -14.01 18.57
N ARG A 24 -33.81 -14.70 19.70
CA ARG A 24 -34.85 -15.36 20.49
C ARG A 24 -34.43 -15.54 21.94
N GLY A 25 -35.39 -15.39 22.86
CA GLY A 25 -35.20 -15.63 24.29
C GLY A 25 -34.64 -14.41 25.02
N SER A 26 -34.28 -14.62 26.29
CA SER A 26 -33.61 -13.64 27.15
C SER A 26 -32.55 -14.34 27.99
N GLY A 27 -31.52 -13.60 28.40
CA GLY A 27 -30.44 -14.12 29.22
C GLY A 27 -29.72 -13.00 29.96
N GLU A 28 -29.05 -13.38 31.04
CA GLU A 28 -28.18 -12.53 31.82
C GLU A 28 -26.74 -13.04 31.71
N GLY A 29 -25.78 -12.14 31.72
CA GLY A 29 -24.37 -12.48 31.56
C GLY A 29 -23.46 -11.43 32.18
N ILE A 30 -22.21 -11.82 32.41
CA ILE A 30 -21.16 -10.94 32.93
C ILE A 30 -20.33 -10.44 31.75
N VAL A 31 -20.06 -9.13 31.73
CA VAL A 31 -19.18 -8.53 30.73
C VAL A 31 -17.75 -8.94 31.04
N VAL A 32 -17.12 -9.66 30.11
CA VAL A 32 -15.73 -10.16 30.26
C VAL A 32 -14.71 -9.36 29.43
N ALA A 33 -15.15 -8.62 28.42
CA ALA A 33 -14.30 -7.77 27.58
C ALA A 33 -15.09 -6.57 27.04
N THR A 34 -14.42 -5.45 26.81
CA THR A 34 -15.02 -4.22 26.25
C THR A 34 -14.07 -3.56 25.23
N GLY A 35 -14.58 -2.64 24.42
CA GLY A 35 -13.74 -1.89 23.48
C GLY A 35 -12.97 -2.77 22.48
N MET A 36 -11.65 -2.53 22.40
CA MET A 36 -10.70 -3.23 21.53
C MET A 36 -10.32 -4.63 22.04
N ASP A 37 -10.54 -4.91 23.33
CA ASP A 37 -10.27 -6.21 23.93
C ASP A 37 -11.35 -7.26 23.57
N THR A 38 -12.39 -6.86 22.83
CA THR A 38 -13.40 -7.79 22.29
C THR A 38 -12.91 -8.44 21.00
N GLU A 39 -13.44 -9.61 20.66
CA GLU A 39 -13.12 -10.28 19.38
C GLU A 39 -13.39 -9.39 18.16
N LEU A 40 -14.48 -8.62 18.18
CA LEU A 40 -14.77 -7.66 17.10
C LEU A 40 -13.76 -6.50 17.10
N GLY A 41 -13.31 -6.06 18.28
CA GLY A 41 -12.24 -5.07 18.43
C GLY A 41 -10.91 -5.57 17.88
N HIS A 42 -10.57 -6.84 18.14
CA HIS A 42 -9.40 -7.49 17.59
C HIS A 42 -9.45 -7.59 16.06
N ILE A 43 -10.62 -7.90 15.48
CA ILE A 43 -10.80 -7.85 14.02
C ILE A 43 -10.62 -6.42 13.51
N SER A 44 -11.16 -5.41 14.20
CA SER A 44 -10.97 -4.01 13.82
C SER A 44 -9.50 -3.59 13.82
N SER A 45 -8.70 -3.99 14.83
CA SER A 45 -7.26 -3.69 14.84
C SER A 45 -6.54 -4.40 13.72
N LEU A 46 -6.87 -5.66 13.41
CA LEU A 46 -6.27 -6.39 12.28
C LEU A 46 -6.55 -5.71 10.93
N VAL A 47 -7.72 -5.10 10.78
CA VAL A 47 -8.06 -4.32 9.57
C VAL A 47 -7.30 -3.00 9.52
N GLU A 48 -7.13 -2.33 10.66
CA GLU A 48 -6.43 -1.04 10.75
C GLU A 48 -4.92 -1.19 10.61
N GLU A 49 -4.34 -2.29 11.11
CA GLU A 49 -2.91 -2.63 10.99
C GLU A 49 -2.54 -3.21 9.63
N ALA A 50 -3.52 -3.57 8.80
CA ALA A 50 -3.26 -4.07 7.45
C ALA A 50 -2.58 -2.96 6.62
N GLU A 51 -1.27 -3.10 6.38
CA GLU A 51 -0.50 -2.13 5.59
C GLU A 51 -1.03 -2.03 4.16
N GLU A 52 -1.14 -0.80 3.64
CA GLU A 52 -1.41 -0.57 2.22
C GLU A 52 -0.19 -1.00 1.39
N GLU A 53 -0.27 -2.19 0.82
CA GLU A 53 0.71 -2.61 -0.18
C GLU A 53 0.44 -1.96 -1.54
N LEU A 54 1.50 -1.42 -2.17
CA LEU A 54 1.46 -0.99 -3.56
C LEU A 54 0.90 -2.11 -4.45
N THR A 55 -0.05 -1.76 -5.31
CA THR A 55 -0.70 -2.74 -6.18
C THR A 55 0.32 -3.34 -7.16
N PRO A 56 0.09 -4.59 -7.64
CA PRO A 56 0.96 -5.19 -8.64
C PRO A 56 1.11 -4.35 -9.92
N LEU A 57 0.11 -3.51 -10.25
CA LEU A 57 0.13 -2.62 -11.39
C LEU A 57 1.00 -1.38 -11.12
N GLU A 58 0.87 -0.72 -9.97
CA GLU A 58 1.69 0.42 -9.59
C GLU A 58 3.17 0.05 -9.53
N LYS A 59 3.52 -1.10 -8.95
CA LYS A 59 4.90 -1.62 -8.93
C LYS A 59 5.47 -1.75 -10.35
N ARG A 60 4.66 -2.21 -11.31
CA ARG A 60 5.07 -2.35 -12.71
C ARG A 60 5.20 -0.98 -13.39
N LEU A 61 4.28 -0.05 -13.12
CA LEU A 61 4.32 1.31 -13.67
C LEU A 61 5.52 2.10 -13.15
N ASP A 62 5.86 2.01 -11.86
CA ASP A 62 7.06 2.66 -11.31
C ASP A 62 8.34 2.09 -11.95
N GLN A 63 8.42 0.76 -12.13
CA GLN A 63 9.55 0.14 -12.82
C GLN A 63 9.66 0.58 -14.29
N LEU A 64 8.54 0.66 -14.99
CA LEU A 64 8.50 1.15 -16.38
C LEU A 64 8.92 2.62 -16.45
N GLY A 65 8.34 3.47 -15.62
CA GLY A 65 8.69 4.89 -15.52
C GLY A 65 10.17 5.10 -15.22
N ARG A 66 10.71 4.36 -14.24
CA ARG A 66 12.13 4.41 -13.88
C ARG A 66 13.04 4.04 -15.05
N ARG A 67 12.67 3.01 -15.82
CA ARG A 67 13.44 2.59 -17.01
C ARG A 67 13.39 3.65 -18.10
N LEU A 68 12.22 4.22 -18.38
CA LEU A 68 12.07 5.28 -19.37
C LEU A 68 12.90 6.51 -19.01
N VAL A 69 12.86 6.95 -17.75
CA VAL A 69 13.68 8.08 -17.25
C VAL A 69 15.16 7.84 -17.49
N TRP A 70 15.68 6.66 -17.15
CA TRP A 70 17.09 6.33 -17.36
C TRP A 70 17.48 6.33 -18.84
N ILE A 71 16.63 5.77 -19.71
CA ILE A 71 16.88 5.75 -21.15
C ILE A 71 16.96 7.18 -21.70
N THR A 72 15.98 8.01 -21.36
CA THR A 72 15.92 9.41 -21.82
C THR A 72 17.12 10.22 -21.33
N LEU A 73 17.51 10.05 -20.07
CA LEU A 73 18.65 10.76 -19.49
C LEU A 73 19.97 10.39 -20.18
N VAL A 74 20.17 9.10 -20.50
CA VAL A 74 21.32 8.63 -21.27
C VAL A 74 21.34 9.25 -22.66
N ILE A 75 20.21 9.23 -23.37
CA ILE A 75 20.11 9.81 -24.73
C ILE A 75 20.40 11.32 -24.69
N ALA A 76 19.80 12.04 -23.74
CA ALA A 76 20.02 13.47 -23.57
C ALA A 76 21.50 13.80 -23.29
N ALA A 77 22.15 13.03 -22.43
CA ALA A 77 23.58 13.20 -22.14
C ALA A 77 24.45 12.93 -23.38
N VAL A 78 24.17 11.86 -24.13
CA VAL A 78 24.91 11.53 -25.36
C VAL A 78 24.78 12.65 -26.39
N VAL A 79 23.56 13.17 -26.60
CA VAL A 79 23.30 14.26 -27.55
C VAL A 79 24.02 15.54 -27.12
N ALA A 80 23.94 15.89 -25.83
CA ALA A 80 24.62 17.06 -25.29
C ALA A 80 26.14 17.01 -25.49
N VAL A 81 26.77 15.88 -25.12
CA VAL A 81 28.22 15.68 -25.28
C VAL A 81 28.62 15.70 -26.75
N ALA A 82 27.89 15.00 -27.62
CA ALA A 82 28.17 14.98 -29.05
C ALA A 82 28.08 16.38 -29.67
N GLY A 83 27.09 17.19 -29.28
CA GLY A 83 26.94 18.55 -29.77
C GLY A 83 28.05 19.48 -29.29
N ILE A 84 28.49 19.35 -28.03
CA ILE A 84 29.64 20.12 -27.50
C ILE A 84 30.92 19.76 -28.25
N LEU A 85 31.17 18.46 -28.49
CA LEU A 85 32.33 18.00 -29.27
C LEU A 85 32.28 18.46 -30.73
N ALA A 86 31.08 18.66 -31.29
CA ALA A 86 30.86 19.22 -32.62
C ALA A 86 31.04 20.77 -32.67
N GLY A 87 31.39 21.42 -31.57
CA GLY A 87 31.63 22.86 -31.49
C GLY A 87 30.36 23.71 -31.38
N ARG A 88 29.22 23.11 -31.01
CA ARG A 88 27.99 23.87 -30.74
C ARG A 88 28.07 24.61 -29.41
N GLU A 89 27.32 25.70 -29.31
CA GLU A 89 27.23 26.49 -28.08
C GLU A 89 26.69 25.65 -26.91
N ILE A 90 27.38 25.69 -25.77
CA ILE A 90 27.07 24.86 -24.59
C ILE A 90 25.65 25.14 -24.08
N LEU A 91 25.24 26.41 -24.03
CA LEU A 91 23.90 26.81 -23.57
C LEU A 91 22.81 26.19 -24.44
N LEU A 92 22.95 26.28 -25.77
CA LEU A 92 22.02 25.68 -26.73
C LEU A 92 21.92 24.16 -26.57
N MET A 93 23.05 23.49 -26.29
CA MET A 93 23.06 22.03 -26.09
C MET A 93 22.39 21.62 -24.78
N ILE A 94 22.53 22.40 -23.70
CA ILE A 94 21.84 22.18 -22.44
C ILE A 94 20.33 22.37 -22.61
N GLU A 95 19.90 23.44 -23.28
CA GLU A 95 18.47 23.68 -23.57
C GLU A 95 17.86 22.53 -24.37
N THR A 96 18.58 22.04 -25.38
CA THR A 96 18.15 20.91 -26.21
C THR A 96 18.03 19.62 -25.39
N ALA A 97 18.98 19.35 -24.49
CA ALA A 97 18.95 18.17 -23.62
C ALA A 97 17.76 18.20 -22.65
N ILE A 98 17.45 19.37 -22.07
CA ILE A 98 16.28 19.56 -21.20
C ILE A 98 14.98 19.37 -22.00
N ALA A 99 14.89 19.93 -23.20
CA ALA A 99 13.73 19.76 -24.07
C ALA A 99 13.46 18.28 -24.42
N LEU A 100 14.52 17.52 -24.74
CA LEU A 100 14.42 16.08 -25.00
C LEU A 100 13.97 15.30 -23.75
N ALA A 101 14.47 15.67 -22.57
CA ALA A 101 14.09 15.03 -21.32
C ALA A 101 12.60 15.22 -20.99
N VAL A 102 12.09 16.45 -21.12
CA VAL A 102 10.69 16.78 -20.84
C VAL A 102 9.74 16.15 -21.87
N ALA A 103 10.14 16.07 -23.14
CA ALA A 103 9.31 15.50 -24.20
C ALA A 103 8.94 14.01 -24.01
N THR A 104 9.62 13.30 -23.09
CA THR A 104 9.37 11.87 -22.83
C THR A 104 8.53 11.64 -21.57
N VAL A 105 8.15 12.68 -20.82
CA VAL A 105 7.23 12.54 -19.69
C VAL A 105 5.82 12.26 -20.23
N PRO A 106 5.22 11.09 -19.94
CA PRO A 106 3.87 10.76 -20.37
C PRO A 106 2.79 11.47 -19.54
#